data_AF-A0A538DAH4-F1
#
_entry.id   AF-A0A538DAH4-F1
#
_cell.length_a   1.000
_cell.length_b   1.000
_cell.length_c   1.000
_cell.angle_alpha   90.00
_cell.angle_beta   90.00
_cell.angle_gamma   90.00
#
_symmetry.space_group_name_H-M   'P 1'
#
loop_
_entity.id
_entity.type
_entity.pdbx_description
1 polymer ?
#
loop_
_entity_poly.entity_id
_entity_poly.type
_entity_poly.pdbx_seq_one_letter_code
_entity_poly.pdbx_strand_id
1 'polypeptide(L)'
;MGEQEGEISPEELLEHIRQMKVSDVLLSILPTIAQLGYAKLEPDGRDLEQARLAIESLRALMPVLAGSVPEEVLHDFEQATANLQLAYAQAVDEEAS
;
A
#
# COMPACT_ATOMS: atom_id res chain seq x y z
N MET A 1 32.38 -11.13 -29.10
CA MET A 1 32.26 -10.20 -27.95
C MET A 1 30.98 -9.42 -28.19
N GLY A 2 29.92 -9.48 -27.41
CA GLY A 2 29.58 -10.21 -26.21
C GLY A 2 28.13 -9.81 -25.90
N GLU A 3 27.20 -10.76 -25.92
CA GLU A 3 25.78 -10.52 -25.64
C GLU A 3 25.34 -11.57 -24.61
N GLN A 4 25.76 -11.36 -23.36
CA GLN A 4 25.24 -12.03 -22.17
C GLN A 4 25.25 -10.99 -21.03
N GLU A 5 24.52 -9.90 -21.21
CA GLU A 5 24.23 -8.94 -20.16
C GLU A 5 22.72 -9.02 -19.87
N GLY A 6 22.30 -9.68 -18.79
CA GLY A 6 20.92 -9.54 -18.31
C GLY A 6 20.26 -10.71 -17.60
N GLU A 7 20.86 -11.91 -17.53
CA GLU A 7 20.22 -13.04 -16.84
C GLU A 7 20.80 -13.20 -15.43
N ILE A 8 20.02 -12.78 -14.42
CA ILE A 8 20.35 -13.03 -13.01
C ILE A 8 20.38 -14.54 -12.83
N SER A 9 21.49 -15.07 -12.31
CA SER A 9 21.58 -16.50 -12.06
C SER A 9 20.57 -16.93 -10.98
N PRO A 10 20.11 -18.19 -10.99
CA PRO A 10 19.21 -18.69 -9.93
C PRO A 10 19.77 -18.51 -8.51
N GLU A 11 21.10 -18.60 -8.36
CA GLU A 11 21.80 -18.45 -7.08
C GLU A 11 21.78 -17.00 -6.58
N GLU A 12 22.04 -16.05 -7.48
CA GLU A 12 21.96 -14.61 -7.18
C GLU A 12 20.53 -14.18 -6.83
N LEU A 13 19.52 -14.70 -7.55
CA LEU A 13 18.11 -14.44 -7.24
C LEU A 13 17.75 -14.93 -5.84
N LEU A 14 18.18 -16.15 -5.46
CA LEU A 14 17.96 -16.69 -4.13
C LEU A 14 18.65 -15.86 -3.05
N GLU A 15 19.82 -15.31 -3.33
CA GLU A 15 20.51 -14.42 -2.39
C GLU A 15 19.76 -13.11 -2.18
N HIS A 16 19.24 -12.50 -3.25
CA HIS A 16 18.42 -11.30 -3.16
C HIS A 16 17.14 -11.55 -2.35
N ILE A 17 16.46 -12.68 -2.57
CA ILE A 17 15.27 -13.07 -1.79
C ILE A 17 15.62 -13.21 -0.30
N ARG A 18 16.77 -13.80 0.04
CA ARG A 18 17.20 -13.95 1.45
C ARG A 18 17.48 -12.61 2.14
N GLN A 19 17.93 -11.60 1.39
CA GLN A 19 18.27 -10.29 1.93
C GLN A 19 17.05 -9.35 2.00
N MET A 20 15.99 -9.65 1.26
CA MET A 20 14.80 -8.83 1.19
C MET A 20 14.02 -8.89 2.50
N LYS A 21 13.69 -7.71 3.06
CA LYS A 21 12.81 -7.62 4.22
C LYS A 21 11.37 -7.54 3.77
N VAL A 22 10.50 -8.28 4.47
CA VAL A 22 9.05 -8.20 4.27
C VAL A 22 8.54 -6.77 4.49
N SER A 23 9.11 -6.04 5.45
CA SER A 23 8.79 -4.63 5.70
C SER A 23 9.00 -3.77 4.46
N ASP A 24 10.11 -3.95 3.75
CA ASP A 24 10.47 -3.13 2.60
C ASP A 24 9.50 -3.39 1.44
N VAL A 25 9.09 -4.65 1.26
CA VAL A 25 8.07 -5.03 0.28
C VAL A 25 6.72 -4.40 0.63
N LEU A 26 6.29 -4.51 1.89
CA LEU A 26 5.03 -3.91 2.34
C LEU A 26 5.04 -2.38 2.14
N LEU A 27 6.13 -1.70 2.51
CA LEU A 27 6.29 -0.25 2.31
C LEU A 27 6.22 0.16 0.83
N SER A 28 6.63 -0.72 -0.10
CA SER A 28 6.50 -0.44 -1.54
C SER A 28 5.07 -0.61 -2.06
N ILE A 29 4.23 -1.43 -1.40
CA ILE A 29 2.87 -1.76 -1.84
C ILE A 29 1.82 -0.83 -1.21
N LEU A 30 1.99 -0.45 0.05
CA LEU A 30 1.03 0.37 0.80
C LEU A 30 0.63 1.68 0.08
N PRO A 31 1.55 2.44 -0.56
CA PRO A 31 1.18 3.63 -1.33
C PRO A 31 0.22 3.30 -2.48
N THR A 32 0.43 2.18 -3.15
CA THR A 32 -0.44 1.70 -4.24
C THR A 32 -1.84 1.36 -3.71
N ILE A 33 -1.94 0.74 -2.53
CA ILE A 33 -3.23 0.45 -1.89
C ILE A 33 -3.97 1.76 -1.56
N ALA A 34 -3.27 2.75 -1.00
CA ALA A 34 -3.86 4.06 -0.69
C ALA A 34 -4.35 4.78 -1.95
N GLN A 35 -3.53 4.81 -3.02
CA GLN A 35 -3.91 5.39 -4.31
C GLN A 35 -5.11 4.69 -4.93
N LEU A 36 -5.13 3.35 -4.89
CA LEU A 36 -6.28 2.58 -5.37
C LEU A 36 -7.53 2.90 -4.55
N GLY A 37 -7.40 3.02 -3.22
CA GLY A 37 -8.47 3.47 -2.34
C GLY A 37 -9.09 4.79 -2.78
N TYR A 38 -8.26 5.81 -3.04
CA TYR A 38 -8.73 7.10 -3.57
C TYR A 38 -9.39 6.97 -4.94
N ALA A 39 -8.80 6.20 -5.86
CA ALA A 39 -9.36 5.99 -7.19
C ALA A 39 -10.76 5.34 -7.14
N LYS A 40 -11.07 4.56 -6.10
CA LYS A 40 -12.41 3.98 -5.88
C LYS A 40 -13.43 4.95 -5.27
N LEU A 41 -13.01 6.14 -4.84
CA LEU A 41 -13.90 7.18 -4.34
C LEU A 41 -14.37 8.13 -5.45
N GLU A 42 -13.63 8.19 -6.56
CA GLU A 42 -13.95 9.04 -7.71
C GLU A 42 -15.38 8.78 -8.22
N PRO A 43 -16.15 9.84 -8.57
CA PRO A 43 -17.55 9.67 -8.98
C PRO A 43 -17.73 8.73 -10.18
N ASP A 44 -16.85 8.83 -11.17
CA ASP A 44 -16.84 7.97 -12.36
C ASP A 44 -16.19 6.62 -12.02
N GLY A 45 -17.00 5.68 -11.52
CA GLY A 45 -16.56 4.33 -11.16
C GLY A 45 -16.37 4.09 -9.67
N ARG A 46 -17.09 4.86 -8.83
CA ARG A 46 -17.14 4.70 -7.38
C ARG A 46 -17.43 3.25 -6.98
N ASP A 47 -16.63 2.75 -6.05
CA ASP A 47 -16.76 1.40 -5.47
C ASP A 47 -16.38 1.48 -3.98
N LEU A 48 -17.38 1.77 -3.15
CA LEU A 48 -17.19 1.96 -1.71
C LEU A 48 -16.77 0.66 -1.00
N GLU A 49 -17.09 -0.51 -1.54
CA GLU A 49 -16.65 -1.77 -0.95
C GLU A 49 -15.13 -1.93 -1.11
N GLN A 50 -14.61 -1.66 -2.31
CA GLN A 50 -13.17 -1.70 -2.57
C GLN A 50 -12.41 -0.58 -1.83
N ALA A 51 -12.97 0.62 -1.74
CA ALA A 51 -12.37 1.71 -0.96
C ALA A 51 -12.28 1.35 0.53
N ARG A 52 -13.34 0.75 1.09
CA ARG A 52 -13.34 0.25 2.47
C ARG A 52 -12.31 -0.85 2.67
N LEU A 53 -12.19 -1.78 1.73
CA LEU A 53 -11.17 -2.84 1.79
C LEU A 53 -9.75 -2.27 1.83
N ALA A 54 -9.46 -1.24 1.03
CA ALA A 54 -8.17 -0.55 1.07
C ALA A 54 -7.91 0.07 2.44
N ILE A 55 -8.87 0.80 3.01
CA ILE A 55 -8.78 1.41 4.35
C ILE A 55 -8.50 0.35 5.41
N GLU A 56 -9.31 -0.71 5.49
CA GLU A 56 -9.16 -1.73 6.52
C GLU A 56 -7.83 -2.49 6.38
N SER A 57 -7.34 -2.69 5.15
CA SER A 57 -6.03 -3.28 4.89
C SER A 57 -4.90 -2.40 5.45
N LEU A 58 -4.94 -1.09 5.17
CA LEU A 58 -3.95 -0.14 5.70
C LEU A 58 -3.96 -0.13 7.23
N ARG A 59 -5.15 -0.02 7.83
CA ARG A 59 -5.33 -0.01 9.30
C ARG A 59 -4.81 -1.28 9.96
N ALA A 60 -5.04 -2.44 9.35
CA ALA A 60 -4.59 -3.72 9.89
C ALA A 60 -3.07 -3.87 9.82
N LEU A 61 -2.43 -3.30 8.79
CA LEU A 61 -0.99 -3.41 8.57
C LEU A 61 -0.16 -2.46 9.43
N MET A 62 -0.71 -1.30 9.84
CA MET A 62 0.06 -0.33 10.64
C MET A 62 0.58 -0.92 11.96
N PRO A 63 -0.26 -1.55 12.82
CA PRO A 63 0.22 -2.16 14.06
C PRO A 63 1.20 -3.32 13.82
N VAL A 64 1.09 -4.00 12.67
CA VAL A 64 1.98 -5.12 12.30
C VAL A 64 3.38 -4.62 11.94
N LEU A 65 3.47 -3.43 11.35
CA LEU A 65 4.74 -2.80 10.97
C LEU A 65 5.43 -2.11 12.15
N ALA A 66 4.73 -1.87 13.25
CA ALA A 66 5.30 -1.26 14.45
C ALA A 66 6.55 -2.03 14.93
N GLY A 67 7.66 -1.31 15.14
CA GLY A 67 8.95 -1.88 15.54
C GLY A 67 9.76 -2.55 14.41
N SER A 68 9.17 -2.71 13.21
CA SER A 68 9.88 -3.22 12.02
C SER A 68 10.30 -2.10 11.05
N VAL A 69 9.70 -0.91 11.18
CA VAL A 69 9.98 0.28 10.37
C VAL A 69 10.22 1.50 11.27
N PRO A 70 10.85 2.58 10.78
CA PRO A 70 10.97 3.83 11.53
C PRO A 70 9.60 4.40 11.92
N GLU A 71 9.50 4.96 13.13
CA GLU A 71 8.25 5.50 13.67
C GLU A 71 7.65 6.61 12.79
N GLU A 72 8.50 7.47 12.22
CA GLU A 72 8.10 8.54 11.30
C GLU A 72 7.36 7.99 10.06
N VAL A 73 7.85 6.88 9.50
CA VAL A 73 7.23 6.23 8.33
C VAL A 73 5.86 5.67 8.71
N LEU A 74 5.75 5.07 9.89
CA LEU A 74 4.47 4.56 10.39
C LEU A 74 3.44 5.68 10.53
N HIS A 75 3.86 6.81 11.12
CA HIS A 75 3.02 7.98 11.31
C HIS A 75 2.50 8.56 9.98
N ASP A 76 3.35 8.61 8.95
CA ASP A 76 2.95 9.07 7.62
C ASP A 76 1.83 8.22 7.02
N PHE A 77 1.90 6.89 7.17
CA PHE A 77 0.84 6.00 6.68
C PHE A 77 -0.43 6.05 7.53
N GLU A 78 -0.33 6.26 8.85
CA GLU A 78 -1.49 6.51 9.70
C GLU A 78 -2.23 7.78 9.27
N GLN A 79 -1.49 8.87 9.00
CA GLN A 79 -2.06 10.11 8.51
C GLN A 79 -2.69 9.94 7.12
N ALA A 80 -2.03 9.24 6.20
CA ALA A 80 -2.59 8.93 4.88
C ALA A 80 -3.88 8.10 4.98
N THR A 81 -3.91 7.12 5.88
CA THR A 81 -5.09 6.29 6.15
C THR A 81 -6.25 7.13 6.71
N ALA A 82 -5.98 8.02 7.65
CA ALA A 82 -6.98 8.92 8.22
C ALA A 82 -7.57 9.86 7.15
N ASN A 83 -6.73 10.41 6.27
CA ASN A 83 -7.19 11.25 5.16
C ASN A 83 -8.11 10.47 4.19
N LEU A 84 -7.75 9.22 3.88
CA LEU A 84 -8.57 8.36 3.03
C LEU A 84 -9.91 8.02 3.69
N GLN A 85 -9.94 7.80 5.00
CA GLN A 85 -11.18 7.59 5.77
C GLN A 85 -12.11 8.81 5.72
N LEU A 86 -11.55 10.02 5.82
CA LEU A 86 -12.33 11.25 5.71
C LEU A 86 -12.94 11.40 4.31
N ALA A 87 -12.16 11.15 3.25
CA ALA A 87 -12.64 11.17 1.88
C ALA A 87 -13.73 10.08 1.65
N TYR A 88 -13.55 8.90 2.22
CA TYR A 88 -14.55 7.82 2.17
C TYR A 88 -15.86 8.24 2.84
N ALA A 89 -15.82 8.85 4.02
CA ALA A 89 -17.02 9.33 4.70
C ALA A 89 -17.77 10.36 3.84
N GLN A 90 -17.07 11.29 3.21
CA GLN A 90 -17.67 12.26 2.28
C GLN A 90 -18.33 11.56 1.09
N ALA A 91 -17.66 10.59 0.48
CA ALA A 91 -18.20 9.83 -0.65
C ALA A 91 -19.45 9.02 -0.27
N VAL A 92 -19.50 8.46 0.95
CA VAL A 92 -20.69 7.77 1.48
C VAL A 92 -21.86 8.73 1.61
N ASP A 93 -21.64 9.93 2.15
CA ASP A 93 -22.68 10.95 2.32
C ASP A 93 -23.22 11.44 0.96
N GLU A 94 -22.34 11.60 -0.04
CA GLU A 94 -22.71 11.96 -1.41
C GLU A 94 -23.54 10.88 -2.11
N GLU A 95 -23.24 9.59 -1.90
CA GLU A 95 -23.98 8.48 -2.54
C GLU A 95 -25.35 8.24 -1.89
N ALA A 96 -25.51 8.63 -0.62
CA ALA A 96 -26.77 8.55 0.10
C ALA A 96 -27.75 9.71 -0.19
N SER A 97 -27.29 10.76 -0.89
CA SER A 97 -28.04 11.99 -1.22
C SER A 97 -28.71 11.92 -2.59
#